data_AF-A0A3M7CUK3-F1
#
_entry.id   AF-A0A3M7CUK3-F1
#
_cell.length_a   1.000
_cell.length_b   1.000
_cell.length_c   1.000
_cell.angle_alpha   90.00
_cell.angle_beta   90.00
_cell.angle_gamma   90.00
#
_symmetry.space_group_name_H-M   'P 1'
#
loop_
_entity.id
_entity.type
_entity.pdbx_description
1 polymer ?
#
loop_
_entity_poly.entity_id
_entity_poly.type
_entity_poly.pdbx_seq_one_letter_code
_entity_poly.pdbx_strand_id
1 'polypeptide(L)'
;MIRNSIKMLQQKAHRGFVNYSPKYRAMEEVIFDGLEGYSSLAFKTLSEDYTAPFHLDNTCHLSGFLCNAHDMDGNVYISEGWETWRCLRPDLIAKAHQLRLENYVLMQPREKAILQGDVYVLHEDEIIAVWGGIEFKRVSRKAIDILLPQPREQKAHV
;
A
#
# COMPACT_ATOMS: atom_id res chain seq x y z
N MET A 1 12.93 -7.76 -21.06
CA MET A 1 13.87 -8.71 -20.43
C MET A 1 13.80 -8.49 -18.92
N ILE A 2 12.84 -9.13 -18.25
CA ILE A 2 12.57 -8.93 -16.82
C ILE A 2 13.48 -9.90 -16.07
N ARG A 3 14.64 -9.43 -15.57
CA ARG A 3 15.67 -10.35 -15.02
C ARG A 3 15.68 -10.48 -13.50
N ASN A 4 14.95 -9.65 -12.73
CA ASN A 4 15.01 -9.69 -11.25
C ASN A 4 13.67 -9.46 -10.51
N SER A 5 12.51 -9.64 -11.14
CA SER A 5 11.23 -9.40 -10.45
C SER A 5 10.97 -10.40 -9.32
N ILE A 6 10.74 -9.87 -8.11
CA ILE A 6 10.29 -10.67 -6.96
C ILE A 6 8.77 -10.69 -6.97
N LYS A 7 8.20 -11.90 -7.00
CA LYS A 7 6.76 -12.14 -6.86
C LYS A 7 6.46 -12.49 -5.42
N MET A 8 5.70 -11.64 -4.71
CA MET A 8 5.44 -11.82 -3.29
C MET A 8 3.96 -11.72 -2.93
N LEU A 9 3.50 -12.66 -2.10
CA LEU A 9 2.15 -12.64 -1.51
C LEU A 9 2.11 -11.68 -0.32
N GLN A 10 1.14 -10.77 -0.27
CA GLN A 10 1.02 -9.73 0.76
C GLN A 10 1.03 -10.28 2.21
N GLN A 11 0.51 -11.48 2.45
CA GLN A 11 0.53 -12.11 3.79
C GLN A 11 1.96 -12.32 4.34
N LYS A 12 2.97 -12.44 3.47
CA LYS A 12 4.38 -12.59 3.85
C LYS A 12 5.06 -11.25 4.11
N ALA A 13 4.61 -10.16 3.46
CA ALA A 13 5.14 -8.80 3.60
C ALA A 13 4.93 -8.17 4.99
N HIS A 14 3.71 -8.31 5.51
CA HIS A 14 3.20 -7.41 6.55
C HIS A 14 3.57 -7.82 7.98
N ARG A 15 3.96 -9.08 8.19
CA ARG A 15 4.31 -9.57 9.53
C ARG A 15 5.52 -8.86 10.14
N GLY A 16 6.34 -8.15 9.35
CA GLY A 16 7.51 -7.42 9.84
C GLY A 16 7.26 -5.98 10.31
N PHE A 17 6.22 -5.30 9.80
CA PHE A 17 6.12 -3.83 9.95
C PHE A 17 4.74 -3.31 10.37
N VAL A 18 3.65 -3.81 9.78
CA VAL A 18 2.28 -3.33 10.08
C VAL A 18 1.29 -4.49 9.99
N ASN A 19 0.50 -4.69 11.05
CA ASN A 19 -0.53 -5.74 11.09
C ASN A 19 -1.90 -5.21 10.64
N TYR A 20 -2.10 -5.11 9.32
CA TYR A 20 -3.37 -4.66 8.74
C TYR A 20 -4.53 -5.60 9.09
N SER A 21 -5.75 -5.09 9.27
CA SER A 21 -6.94 -5.96 9.36
C SER A 21 -7.28 -6.55 7.98
N PRO A 22 -8.07 -7.64 7.88
CA PRO A 22 -8.36 -8.30 6.61
C PRO A 22 -8.86 -7.37 5.49
N LYS A 23 -9.64 -6.34 5.81
CA LYS A 23 -10.21 -5.39 4.82
C LYS A 23 -9.15 -4.46 4.20
N TYR A 24 -8.01 -4.26 4.87
CA TYR A 24 -6.85 -3.51 4.37
C TYR A 24 -5.81 -4.40 3.67
N ARG A 25 -6.15 -5.66 3.36
CA ARG A 25 -5.25 -6.64 2.73
C ARG A 25 -5.75 -7.07 1.36
N ALA A 26 -5.90 -6.12 0.44
CA ALA A 26 -6.36 -6.39 -0.92
C ALA A 26 -5.24 -6.81 -1.89
N MET A 27 -3.98 -6.42 -1.68
CA MET A 27 -2.88 -6.86 -2.56
C MET A 27 -2.76 -8.40 -2.53
N GLU A 28 -3.01 -9.06 -3.65
CA GLU A 28 -2.84 -10.51 -3.77
C GLU A 28 -1.42 -10.83 -4.21
N GLU A 29 -0.98 -10.18 -5.28
CA GLU A 29 0.32 -10.38 -5.90
C GLU A 29 1.02 -9.05 -6.06
N VAL A 30 2.31 -9.01 -5.71
CA VAL A 30 3.18 -7.87 -5.98
C VAL A 30 4.36 -8.35 -6.82
N ILE A 31 4.64 -7.62 -7.90
CA ILE A 31 5.81 -7.77 -8.76
C ILE A 31 6.59 -6.47 -8.66
N PHE A 32 7.85 -6.52 -8.23
CA PHE A 32 8.64 -5.30 -8.04
C PHE A 32 10.13 -5.50 -8.32
N ASP A 33 10.80 -4.39 -8.62
CA ASP A 33 12.25 -4.25 -8.72
C ASP A 33 12.67 -2.94 -8.03
N GLY A 34 13.34 -3.06 -6.88
CA GLY A 34 13.68 -1.91 -6.05
C GLY A 34 12.45 -1.14 -5.57
N LEU A 35 12.29 0.10 -6.04
CA LEU A 35 11.21 1.03 -5.70
C LEU A 35 10.15 1.17 -6.80
N GLU A 36 10.25 0.36 -7.87
CA GLU A 36 9.23 0.22 -8.90
C GLU A 36 8.41 -1.03 -8.64
N GLY A 37 7.09 -0.95 -8.73
CA GLY A 37 6.26 -2.12 -8.52
C GLY A 37 4.87 -2.02 -9.12
N TYR A 38 4.27 -3.19 -9.19
CA TYR A 38 2.92 -3.45 -9.66
C TYR A 38 2.22 -4.43 -8.71
N SER A 39 0.93 -4.25 -8.47
CA SER A 39 0.14 -5.22 -7.71
C SER A 39 -1.26 -5.44 -8.25
N SER A 40 -1.74 -6.68 -8.10
CA SER A 40 -3.15 -7.01 -8.29
C SER A 40 -3.91 -6.91 -6.97
N LEU A 41 -5.13 -6.38 -7.02
CA LEU A 41 -5.97 -6.09 -5.85
C LEU A 41 -7.27 -6.91 -5.89
N ALA A 42 -7.52 -7.67 -4.82
CA ALA A 42 -8.79 -8.32 -4.53
C ALA A 42 -9.31 -7.85 -3.16
N PHE A 43 -10.33 -6.99 -3.19
CA PHE A 43 -10.83 -6.35 -1.97
C PHE A 43 -11.69 -7.33 -1.15
N LYS A 44 -11.52 -7.28 0.17
CA LYS A 44 -12.17 -8.18 1.14
C LYS A 44 -13.31 -7.53 1.92
N THR A 45 -13.79 -6.38 1.46
CA THR A 45 -14.95 -5.69 2.03
C THR A 45 -16.24 -6.32 1.53
N LEU A 46 -17.28 -6.31 2.35
CA LEU A 46 -18.62 -6.76 2.00
C LEU A 46 -19.52 -5.57 1.61
N SER A 47 -20.71 -5.84 1.07
CA SER A 47 -21.61 -4.78 0.58
C SER A 47 -22.19 -3.92 1.70
N GLU A 48 -22.27 -4.44 2.92
CA GLU A 48 -22.70 -3.75 4.13
C GLU A 48 -21.60 -2.88 4.77
N ASP A 49 -20.36 -2.99 4.29
CA ASP A 49 -19.25 -2.23 4.85
C ASP A 49 -19.30 -0.75 4.44
N TYR A 50 -18.87 0.13 5.35
CA TYR A 50 -18.42 1.47 4.95
C TYR A 50 -17.08 1.34 4.23
N THR A 51 -17.14 1.17 2.90
CA THR A 51 -16.00 0.67 2.12
C THR A 51 -14.89 1.69 1.87
N ALA A 52 -15.22 2.98 1.83
CA ALA A 52 -14.33 4.02 1.32
C ALA A 52 -12.90 4.01 1.94
N PRO A 53 -12.71 3.89 3.27
CA PRO A 53 -11.36 3.84 3.85
C PRO A 53 -10.56 2.63 3.37
N PHE A 54 -11.19 1.47 3.31
CA PHE A 54 -10.55 0.24 2.85
C PHE A 54 -10.24 0.31 1.35
N HIS A 55 -11.15 0.85 0.56
CA HIS A 55 -10.98 0.95 -0.88
C HIS A 55 -9.83 1.90 -1.24
N LEU A 56 -9.84 3.11 -0.67
CA LEU A 56 -8.82 4.11 -0.95
C LEU A 56 -7.43 3.69 -0.46
N ASP A 57 -7.31 3.22 0.79
CA ASP A 57 -6.01 2.85 1.36
C ASP A 57 -5.33 1.72 0.55
N ASN A 58 -6.08 0.66 0.21
CA ASN A 58 -5.55 -0.43 -0.60
C ASN A 58 -5.08 0.02 -2.00
N THR A 59 -5.69 1.06 -2.58
CA THR A 59 -5.29 1.53 -3.92
C THR A 59 -3.93 2.22 -3.94
N CYS A 60 -3.47 2.78 -2.81
CA CYS A 60 -2.14 3.40 -2.72
C CYS A 60 -1.12 2.59 -1.91
N HIS A 61 -1.55 1.53 -1.22
CA HIS A 61 -0.76 0.72 -0.30
C HIS A 61 0.55 0.16 -0.87
N LEU A 62 0.60 -0.10 -2.19
CA LEU A 62 1.81 -0.58 -2.85
C LEU A 62 3.02 0.34 -2.63
N SER A 63 2.82 1.66 -2.63
CA SER A 63 3.88 2.65 -2.40
C SER A 63 4.58 2.44 -1.05
N GLY A 64 3.81 2.36 0.05
CA GLY A 64 4.34 2.11 1.39
C GLY A 64 4.96 0.73 1.53
N PHE A 65 4.42 -0.27 0.84
CA PHE A 65 5.01 -1.60 0.78
C PHE A 65 6.42 -1.56 0.18
N LEU A 66 6.60 -0.92 -0.99
CA LEU A 66 7.91 -0.83 -1.65
C LEU A 66 8.93 -0.08 -0.79
N CYS A 67 8.54 1.05 -0.19
CA CYS A 67 9.40 1.82 0.70
C CYS A 67 9.93 1.00 1.89
N ASN A 68 9.06 0.22 2.54
CA ASN A 68 9.44 -0.60 3.70
C ASN A 68 10.10 -1.94 3.33
N ALA A 69 9.89 -2.44 2.11
CA ALA A 69 10.59 -3.62 1.60
C ALA A 69 12.02 -3.30 1.14
N HIS A 70 12.29 -2.06 0.76
CA HIS A 70 13.60 -1.63 0.22
C HIS A 70 14.67 -1.38 1.29
N ASP A 71 14.32 -0.77 2.43
CA ASP A 71 15.25 -0.38 3.50
C ASP A 71 14.94 -1.15 4.79
N MET A 72 15.82 -2.09 5.16
CA MET A 72 15.68 -2.91 6.38
C MET A 72 16.56 -2.44 7.55
N ASP A 73 17.19 -1.26 7.46
CA ASP A 73 18.20 -0.79 8.43
C ASP A 73 17.59 -0.15 9.70
N GLY A 74 16.58 -0.80 10.29
CA GLY A 74 15.97 -0.37 11.56
C GLY A 74 15.17 0.94 11.48
N ASN A 75 14.93 1.45 10.27
CA ASN A 75 14.00 2.54 10.00
C ASN A 75 12.69 1.96 9.43
N VAL A 76 11.63 2.78 9.46
CA VAL A 76 10.37 2.49 8.76
C VAL A 76 9.95 3.71 7.97
N TYR A 77 9.18 3.49 6.92
CA TYR A 77 8.56 4.54 6.13
C TYR A 77 7.08 4.64 6.50
N ILE A 78 6.66 5.82 6.95
CA ILE A 78 5.26 6.12 7.26
C ILE A 78 4.68 7.08 6.23
N SER A 79 3.38 6.97 5.97
CA SER A 79 2.68 7.89 5.07
C SER A 79 2.71 9.31 5.66
N GLU A 80 3.22 10.28 4.90
CA GLU A 80 3.18 11.72 5.25
C GLU A 80 1.98 12.41 4.57
N GLY A 81 1.62 11.99 3.35
CA GLY A 81 0.49 12.54 2.62
C GLY A 81 0.55 12.27 1.11
N TRP A 82 -0.21 13.05 0.35
CA TRP A 82 -0.19 13.08 -1.11
C TRP A 82 -0.52 14.50 -1.59
N GLU A 83 -0.09 14.85 -2.80
CA GLU A 83 -0.35 16.18 -3.38
C GLU A 83 -1.73 16.25 -4.03
N THR A 84 -2.12 15.21 -4.77
CA THR A 84 -3.43 15.16 -5.44
C THR A 84 -4.07 13.79 -5.39
N TRP A 85 -5.39 13.75 -5.35
CA TRP A 85 -6.19 12.56 -5.63
C TRP A 85 -7.12 12.86 -6.79
N ARG A 86 -7.00 12.09 -7.87
CA ARG A 86 -7.81 12.25 -9.08
C ARG A 86 -8.50 10.92 -9.38
N CYS A 87 -9.82 10.89 -9.24
CA CYS A 87 -10.62 9.70 -9.49
C CYS A 87 -11.48 9.90 -10.73
N LEU A 88 -11.15 9.18 -11.81
CA LEU A 88 -11.84 9.26 -13.09
C LEU A 88 -13.10 8.39 -13.08
N ARG A 89 -13.05 7.26 -12.36
CA ARG A 89 -14.14 6.27 -12.25
C ARG A 89 -14.50 5.98 -10.78
N PRO A 90 -15.14 6.93 -10.08
CA PRO A 90 -15.55 6.72 -8.69
C PRO A 90 -16.54 5.58 -8.52
N ASP A 91 -17.32 5.26 -9.56
CA ASP A 91 -18.23 4.12 -9.61
C ASP A 91 -17.51 2.77 -9.50
N LEU A 92 -16.34 2.65 -10.14
CA LEU A 92 -15.51 1.44 -10.07
C LEU A 92 -14.81 1.33 -8.72
N ILE A 93 -14.25 2.43 -8.21
CA ILE A 93 -13.63 2.45 -6.87
C ILE A 93 -14.65 2.05 -5.80
N ALA A 94 -15.87 2.59 -5.82
CA ALA A 94 -16.91 2.24 -4.84
C ALA A 94 -17.31 0.75 -4.87
N LYS A 95 -17.16 0.10 -6.04
CA LYS A 95 -17.47 -1.32 -6.26
C LYS A 95 -16.23 -2.20 -6.30
N ALA A 96 -15.09 -1.75 -5.79
CA ALA A 96 -13.82 -2.48 -5.89
C ALA A 96 -13.86 -3.91 -5.33
N HIS A 97 -14.78 -4.23 -4.41
CA HIS A 97 -15.02 -5.58 -3.90
C HIS A 97 -15.65 -6.56 -4.90
N GLN A 98 -16.14 -6.06 -6.03
CA GLN A 98 -16.74 -6.85 -7.12
C GLN A 98 -15.81 -6.93 -8.34
N LEU A 99 -14.66 -6.26 -8.27
CA LEU A 99 -13.75 -6.07 -9.39
C LEU A 99 -12.35 -6.58 -9.03
N ARG A 100 -11.56 -6.85 -10.07
CA ARG A 100 -10.11 -6.89 -9.94
C ARG A 100 -9.57 -5.55 -10.39
N LEU A 101 -8.85 -4.90 -9.49
CA LEU A 101 -8.12 -3.68 -9.78
C LEU A 101 -6.62 -3.97 -9.72
N GLU A 102 -5.85 -3.10 -10.33
CA GLU A 102 -4.40 -3.17 -10.34
C GLU A 102 -3.85 -1.81 -9.95
N ASN A 103 -2.63 -1.77 -9.44
CA ASN A 103 -1.93 -0.52 -9.29
C ASN A 103 -0.45 -0.64 -9.66
N TYR A 104 0.12 0.49 -10.06
CA TYR A 104 1.52 0.63 -10.42
C TYR A 104 2.08 1.90 -9.79
N VAL A 105 3.33 1.85 -9.35
CA VAL A 105 4.04 3.00 -8.81
C VAL A 105 5.54 2.85 -9.01
N LEU A 106 6.19 3.99 -9.24
CA LEU A 106 7.64 4.15 -9.11
C LEU A 106 7.90 5.19 -8.02
N MET A 107 8.43 4.74 -6.89
CA MET A 107 8.84 5.62 -5.79
C MET A 107 10.27 6.13 -6.05
N GLN A 108 10.51 7.41 -5.78
CA GLN A 108 11.80 8.07 -6.00
C GLN A 108 12.18 8.94 -4.79
N PRO A 109 13.47 9.08 -4.46
CA PRO A 109 13.92 10.08 -3.49
C PRO A 109 13.55 11.49 -3.95
N ARG A 110 12.91 12.28 -3.08
CA ARG A 110 12.59 13.69 -3.34
C ARG A 110 13.49 14.60 -2.51
N GLU A 111 13.29 14.57 -1.20
CA GLU A 111 14.04 15.33 -0.21
C GLU A 111 14.69 14.38 0.82
N LYS A 112 15.43 14.94 1.78
CA LYS A 112 16.08 14.14 2.81
C LYS A 112 15.03 13.32 3.57
N ALA A 113 15.17 11.99 3.47
CA ALA A 113 14.31 11.01 4.12
C ALA A 113 12.86 10.93 3.59
N ILE A 114 12.55 11.49 2.41
CA ILE A 114 11.23 11.35 1.78
C ILE A 114 11.36 10.60 0.45
N LEU A 115 10.57 9.54 0.30
CA LEU A 115 10.29 8.89 -0.97
C LEU A 115 8.92 9.38 -1.48
N GLN A 116 8.85 9.75 -2.76
CA GLN A 116 7.64 10.24 -3.41
C GLN A 116 7.38 9.49 -4.72
N GLY A 117 6.12 9.28 -5.10
CA GLY A 117 5.75 8.74 -6.40
C GLY A 117 4.29 8.98 -6.76
N ASP A 118 3.92 8.62 -7.99
CA ASP A 118 2.53 8.62 -8.43
C ASP A 118 2.01 7.18 -8.46
N VAL A 119 0.88 6.90 -7.78
CA VAL A 119 0.22 5.60 -7.85
C VAL A 119 -0.89 5.66 -8.88
N TYR A 120 -0.76 4.85 -9.93
CA TYR A 120 -1.76 4.66 -10.96
C TYR A 120 -2.64 3.48 -10.59
N VAL A 121 -3.95 3.66 -10.57
CA VAL A 121 -4.93 2.61 -10.30
C VAL A 121 -5.59 2.24 -11.61
N LEU A 122 -5.61 0.96 -11.95
CA LEU A 122 -6.07 0.45 -13.24
C LEU A 122 -7.23 -0.53 -13.09
N HIS A 123 -8.07 -0.57 -14.11
CA HIS A 123 -9.05 -1.61 -14.35
C HIS A 123 -9.07 -1.90 -15.85
N GLU A 124 -8.81 -3.15 -16.25
CA GLU A 124 -8.80 -3.57 -17.67
C GLU A 124 -7.92 -2.65 -18.54
N ASP A 125 -6.68 -2.41 -18.10
CA ASP A 125 -5.69 -1.53 -18.75
C ASP A 125 -6.05 -0.03 -18.80
N GLU A 126 -7.21 0.38 -18.29
CA GLU A 126 -7.58 1.79 -18.16
C GLU A 126 -7.16 2.37 -16.81
N ILE A 127 -6.52 3.55 -16.81
CA ILE A 127 -6.26 4.30 -15.58
C ILE A 127 -7.59 4.87 -15.08
N ILE A 128 -8.03 4.42 -13.90
CA ILE A 128 -9.29 4.83 -13.28
C ILE A 128 -9.11 5.84 -12.16
N ALA A 129 -7.91 5.92 -11.58
CA ALA A 129 -7.55 6.93 -10.60
C ALA A 129 -6.03 7.10 -10.48
N VAL A 130 -5.60 8.24 -9.92
CA VAL A 130 -4.20 8.55 -9.65
C VAL A 130 -4.06 9.21 -8.28
N TRP A 131 -3.19 8.65 -7.45
CA TRP A 131 -2.63 9.33 -6.27
C TRP A 131 -1.35 10.04 -6.72
N GLY A 132 -1.42 11.36 -6.90
CA GLY A 132 -0.29 12.16 -7.33
C GLY A 132 0.57 12.62 -6.15
N GLY A 133 1.88 12.39 -6.24
CA GLY A 133 2.86 12.81 -5.26
C GLY A 133 2.64 12.19 -3.89
N ILE A 134 2.35 10.88 -3.81
CA ILE A 134 2.26 10.19 -2.53
C ILE A 134 3.62 10.19 -1.83
N GLU A 135 3.66 10.51 -0.54
CA GLU A 135 4.89 10.71 0.22
C GLU A 135 5.00 9.74 1.39
N PHE A 136 6.18 9.13 1.49
CA PHE A 136 6.57 8.28 2.60
C PHE A 136 7.84 8.81 3.25
N LYS A 137 7.76 9.08 4.55
CA LYS A 137 8.85 9.63 5.34
C LYS A 137 9.54 8.55 6.14
N ARG A 138 10.87 8.49 6.03
CA ARG A 138 11.70 7.61 6.83
C ARG A 138 11.79 8.12 8.26
N VAL A 139 11.43 7.26 9.20
CA VAL A 139 11.47 7.51 10.64
C VAL A 139 12.17 6.37 11.35
N SER A 140 12.77 6.67 12.50
CA SER A 140 13.40 5.64 13.33
C SER A 140 12.33 4.70 13.91
N ARG A 141 12.52 3.38 13.79
CA ARG A 141 11.63 2.38 14.39
C ARG A 141 11.48 2.60 15.89
N LYS A 142 12.59 2.92 16.57
CA LYS A 142 12.62 3.21 18.02
C LYS A 142 11.72 4.38 18.38
N ALA A 143 11.71 5.44 17.57
CA ALA A 143 10.85 6.59 17.82
C ALA A 143 9.36 6.21 17.70
N ILE A 144 9.01 5.39 16.70
CA ILE A 144 7.63 4.91 16.54
C ILE A 144 7.22 3.98 17.69
N ASP A 145 8.08 3.07 18.15
CA ASP A 145 7.75 2.18 19.27
C ASP A 145 7.52 2.92 20.60
N ILE A 146 8.16 4.09 20.78
CA ILE A 146 7.92 4.96 21.94
C ILE A 146 6.58 5.70 21.81
N LEU A 147 6.26 6.21 20.62
CA LEU A 147 5.05 7.00 20.38
C LEU A 147 3.79 6.15 20.26
N LEU A 148 3.91 4.97 19.66
CA LEU A 148 2.83 4.03 19.37
C LEU A 148 3.20 2.67 19.97
N PRO A 149 3.06 2.50 21.31
CA PRO A 149 3.40 1.25 21.95
C PRO A 149 2.57 0.11 21.37
N GLN A 150 3.22 -1.04 21.17
CA GLN A 150 2.59 -2.22 20.58
C GLN A 150 1.29 -2.56 21.35
N PRO A 151 0.17 -2.81 20.64
CA PRO A 151 -1.04 -3.30 21.29
C PRO A 151 -0.71 -4.55 22.11
N ARG A 152 -1.16 -4.62 23.37
CA ARG A 152 -1.02 -5.84 24.17
C ARG A 152 -1.65 -6.99 23.38
N GLU A 153 -0.92 -8.09 23.23
CA GLU A 153 -1.45 -9.30 22.59
C GLU A 153 -2.80 -9.65 23.23
N GLN A 154 -3.88 -9.53 22.47
CA GLN A 154 -5.14 -10.11 22.88
C GLN A 154 -4.98 -11.62 22.76
N LYS A 155 -4.86 -12.30 23.90
CA LYS A 155 -4.95 -13.77 23.95
C LYS A 155 -6.25 -14.16 23.27
N ALA A 156 -6.14 -14.90 22.15
CA ALA A 156 -7.29 -15.47 21.48
C ALA A 156 -8.12 -16.25 22.53
N HIS A 157 -9.38 -15.85 22.73
CA HIS A 157 -10.33 -16.70 23.43
C HIS A 157 -10.61 -17.88 22.52
N VAL A 158 -10.18 -19.05 22.97
CA VAL A 158 -10.47 -20.37 22.38
C VAL A 158 -11.95 -20.68 22.58
#